data_AF-A0A957QDN9-F1
#
_entry.id   AF-A0A957QDN9-F1
#
_cell.length_a   1.000
_cell.length_b   1.000
_cell.length_c   1.000
_cell.angle_alpha   90.00
_cell.angle_beta   90.00
_cell.angle_gamma   90.00
#
_symmetry.space_group_name_H-M   'P 1'
#
loop_
_entity.id
_entity.type
_entity.pdbx_description
1 polymer ?
#
loop_
_entity_poly.entity_id
_entity_poly.type
_entity_poly.pdbx_seq_one_letter_code
_entity_poly.pdbx_strand_id
1 'polypeptide(L)'
;AAPPMGTWLRLSADIDPADFPPQVAPIVVALQTYGAVVADNGSAWYISGVPDERWDNDVLRQLRQLQGSDFEAVDVSALMVSSDSGQVRSEDPIQIFLPQITHEFNGTVP
;
A
#
# COMPACT_ATOMS: atom_id res chain seq x y z
N ALA A 1 2.18 18.75 -8.67
CA ALA A 1 2.88 17.54 -9.12
C ALA A 1 2.17 16.32 -8.54
N ALA A 2 2.07 15.21 -9.27
CA ALA A 2 1.56 13.96 -8.71
C ALA A 2 2.63 13.32 -7.80
N PRO A 3 2.25 12.57 -6.75
CA PRO A 3 3.20 11.87 -5.91
C PRO A 3 4.02 10.84 -6.72
N PRO A 4 5.25 10.49 -6.29
CA PRO A 4 6.01 9.41 -6.91
C PRO A 4 5.25 8.08 -6.88
N MET A 5 5.39 7.27 -7.93
CA MET A 5 4.87 5.89 -7.91
C MET A 5 5.51 5.11 -6.75
N GLY A 6 4.75 4.22 -6.13
CA GLY A 6 5.20 3.45 -4.97
C GLY A 6 5.19 4.22 -3.64
N THR A 7 4.76 5.49 -3.63
CA THR A 7 4.53 6.23 -2.37
C THR A 7 3.46 5.52 -1.55
N TRP A 8 3.77 5.26 -0.28
CA TRP A 8 2.81 4.76 0.71
C TRP A 8 2.05 5.93 1.34
N LEU A 9 0.74 5.78 1.40
CA LEU A 9 -0.19 6.76 1.94
C LEU A 9 -1.01 6.11 3.06
N ARG A 10 -1.30 6.83 4.13
CA ARG A 10 -2.19 6.35 5.20
C ARG A 10 -3.39 7.27 5.32
N LEU A 11 -4.57 6.70 5.46
CA LEU A 11 -5.78 7.47 5.71
C LEU A 11 -5.80 7.95 7.17
N SER A 12 -6.20 9.21 7.39
CA SER A 12 -6.32 9.77 8.74
C SER A 12 -7.26 8.95 9.61
N ALA A 13 -6.90 8.83 10.90
CA ALA A 13 -7.74 8.22 11.92
C ALA A 13 -8.98 9.06 12.25
N ASP A 14 -9.03 10.33 11.83
CA ASP A 14 -10.18 11.22 12.05
C ASP A 14 -11.38 10.89 11.16
N ILE A 15 -11.18 10.08 10.12
CA ILE A 15 -12.25 9.60 9.25
C ILE A 15 -12.98 8.46 9.94
N ASP A 16 -14.24 8.67 10.33
CA ASP A 16 -15.04 7.62 10.98
C ASP A 16 -15.53 6.58 9.96
N PRO A 17 -15.13 5.29 10.05
CA PRO A 17 -15.66 4.25 9.18
C PRO A 17 -17.18 4.08 9.27
N ALA A 18 -17.82 4.51 10.37
CA ALA A 18 -19.26 4.45 10.54
C ALA A 18 -20.03 5.41 9.62
N ASP A 19 -19.36 6.43 9.07
CA ASP A 19 -19.94 7.35 8.08
C ASP A 19 -20.06 6.72 6.68
N PHE A 20 -19.57 5.50 6.51
CA PHE A 20 -19.57 4.77 5.25
C PHE A 20 -20.53 3.57 5.28
N PRO A 21 -21.04 3.14 4.12
CA PRO A 21 -21.84 1.91 4.04
C PRO A 21 -21.10 0.68 4.57
N PRO A 22 -21.80 -0.37 5.02
CA PRO A 22 -21.17 -1.57 5.59
C PRO A 22 -20.14 -2.27 4.71
N GLN A 23 -20.25 -2.17 3.38
CA GLN A 23 -19.25 -2.71 2.46
C GLN A 23 -18.01 -1.80 2.33
N VAL A 24 -18.13 -0.50 2.58
CA VAL A 24 -17.00 0.43 2.43
C VAL A 24 -16.22 0.57 3.72
N ALA A 25 -16.87 0.47 4.89
CA ALA A 25 -16.22 0.61 6.19
C ALA A 25 -14.98 -0.29 6.38
N PRO A 26 -14.97 -1.59 5.99
CA PRO A 26 -13.76 -2.42 6.10
C PRO A 26 -12.59 -1.91 5.25
N ILE A 27 -12.87 -1.26 4.11
CA ILE A 27 -11.85 -0.67 3.24
C ILE A 27 -11.28 0.59 3.90
N VAL A 28 -12.12 1.43 4.51
CA VAL A 28 -11.67 2.60 5.29
C VAL A 28 -10.74 2.17 6.42
N VAL A 29 -11.14 1.14 7.18
CA VAL A 29 -10.29 0.56 8.24
C VAL A 29 -8.98 0.01 7.69
N ALA A 30 -9.01 -0.65 6.53
CA ALA A 30 -7.80 -1.15 5.88
C ALA A 30 -6.86 -0.03 5.42
N LEU A 31 -7.39 1.08 4.89
CA LEU A 31 -6.62 2.26 4.50
C LEU A 31 -6.00 2.99 5.70
N GLN A 32 -6.67 2.98 6.85
CA GLN A 32 -6.12 3.51 8.11
C GLN A 32 -5.04 2.60 8.68
N THR A 33 -5.25 1.29 8.64
CA THR A 33 -4.36 0.29 9.26
C THR A 33 -3.12 0.02 8.41
N TYR A 34 -3.32 -0.28 7.13
CA TYR A 34 -2.28 -0.76 6.22
C TYR A 34 -1.83 0.28 5.20
N GLY A 35 -2.69 1.28 4.93
CA GLY A 35 -2.41 2.30 3.93
C GLY A 35 -2.74 1.88 2.50
N ALA A 36 -2.37 2.73 1.56
CA ALA A 36 -2.48 2.57 0.12
C ALA A 36 -1.14 2.86 -0.56
N VAL A 37 -0.99 2.37 -1.79
CA VAL A 37 0.21 2.60 -2.61
C VAL A 37 -0.20 3.33 -3.88
N VAL A 38 0.56 4.36 -4.25
CA VAL A 38 0.41 5.03 -5.54
C VAL A 38 0.82 4.07 -6.66
N ALA A 39 -0.16 3.49 -7.37
CA ALA A 39 0.04 2.53 -8.44
C ALA A 39 0.10 3.18 -9.84
N ASP A 40 -0.58 4.31 -10.00
CA ASP A 40 -0.56 5.11 -11.21
C ASP A 40 -0.82 6.59 -10.88
N ASN A 41 -0.57 7.45 -11.86
CA ASN A 41 -0.82 8.90 -11.79
C ASN A 41 -1.91 9.33 -12.77
N GLY A 42 -2.95 8.50 -12.94
CA GLY A 42 -4.13 8.79 -13.75
C GLY A 42 -5.00 9.90 -13.17
N SER A 43 -6.31 9.67 -13.07
CA SER A 43 -7.21 10.60 -12.36
C SER A 43 -6.83 10.71 -10.88
N ALA A 44 -6.86 11.93 -10.34
CA ALA A 44 -6.43 12.19 -8.98
C ALA A 44 -7.25 11.36 -7.96
N TRP A 45 -6.56 10.67 -7.06
CA TRP A 45 -7.13 10.02 -5.87
C TRP A 45 -8.20 8.94 -6.15
N TYR A 46 -8.08 8.26 -7.29
CA TYR A 46 -8.92 7.10 -7.57
C TYR A 46 -8.41 5.86 -6.81
N ILE A 47 -9.27 5.23 -6.03
CA ILE A 47 -8.97 3.96 -5.36
C ILE A 47 -9.35 2.81 -6.29
N SER A 48 -8.37 2.00 -6.67
CA SER A 48 -8.56 0.79 -7.46
C SER A 48 -8.27 -0.46 -6.63
N GLY A 49 -8.89 -1.58 -7.02
CA GLY A 49 -8.64 -2.89 -6.44
C GLY A 49 -8.80 -4.00 -7.47
N VAL A 50 -8.76 -5.25 -7.01
CA VAL A 50 -9.04 -6.41 -7.86
C VAL A 50 -10.56 -6.58 -8.01
N PRO A 51 -11.09 -6.79 -9.23
CA PRO A 51 -12.50 -7.08 -9.42
C PRO A 51 -12.93 -8.32 -8.64
N ASP A 52 -14.02 -8.21 -7.88
CA ASP A 52 -14.59 -9.31 -7.13
C ASP A 52 -16.11 -9.12 -7.00
N GLU A 53 -16.87 -10.15 -7.36
CA GLU A 53 -18.33 -10.13 -7.46
C GLU A 53 -19.05 -9.98 -6.11
N ARG A 54 -18.33 -10.18 -5.00
CA ARG A 54 -18.88 -10.01 -3.64
C ARG A 54 -19.02 -8.53 -3.26
N TRP A 55 -18.51 -7.61 -4.07
CA TRP A 55 -18.60 -6.17 -3.86
C TRP A 55 -19.60 -5.51 -4.81
N ASP A 56 -20.43 -4.62 -4.27
CA ASP A 56 -21.30 -3.77 -5.06
C ASP A 56 -20.55 -2.49 -5.48
N ASN A 57 -20.27 -2.36 -6.78
CA ASN A 57 -19.56 -1.21 -7.34
C ASN A 57 -20.30 0.12 -7.14
N ASP A 58 -21.64 0.11 -7.08
CA ASP A 58 -22.41 1.34 -6.86
C ASP A 58 -22.19 1.84 -5.43
N VAL A 59 -22.08 0.92 -4.47
CA VAL A 59 -21.74 1.20 -3.07
C VAL A 59 -20.27 1.61 -2.93
N LEU A 60 -19.35 0.93 -3.61
CA LEU A 60 -17.92 1.27 -3.57
C LEU A 60 -17.59 2.68 -4.08
N ARG A 61 -18.45 3.29 -4.91
CA ARG A 61 -18.26 4.67 -5.36
C ARG A 61 -18.26 5.69 -4.21
N GLN A 62 -18.77 5.34 -3.02
CA GLN A 62 -18.69 6.20 -1.84
C GLN A 62 -17.23 6.46 -1.40
N LEU A 63 -16.28 5.61 -1.77
CA LEU A 63 -14.84 5.86 -1.54
C LEU A 63 -14.33 7.14 -2.21
N ARG A 64 -15.04 7.66 -3.23
CA ARG A 64 -14.68 8.92 -3.91
C ARG A 64 -14.85 10.17 -3.04
N GLN A 65 -15.50 10.05 -1.89
CA GLN A 65 -15.58 11.16 -0.94
C GLN A 65 -14.26 11.42 -0.22
N LEU A 66 -13.35 10.43 -0.20
CA LEU A 66 -12.00 10.58 0.32
C LEU A 66 -11.20 11.49 -0.61
N GLN A 67 -10.60 12.52 -0.02
CA GLN A 67 -9.76 13.48 -0.71
C GLN A 67 -8.29 13.24 -0.38
N GLY A 68 -7.40 13.77 -1.22
CA GLY A 68 -5.97 13.69 -0.95
C GLY A 68 -5.53 14.30 0.38
N SER A 69 -6.27 15.29 0.88
CA SER A 69 -6.06 15.91 2.19
C SER A 69 -6.32 14.98 3.36
N ASP A 70 -7.05 13.89 3.15
CA ASP A 70 -7.36 12.91 4.18
C ASP A 70 -6.22 11.89 4.34
N PHE A 71 -5.23 11.92 3.45
CA PHE A 71 -4.09 11.02 3.45
C PHE A 71 -2.80 11.73 3.85
N GLU A 72 -1.99 11.02 4.62
CA GLU A 72 -0.61 11.38 4.93
C GLU A 72 0.37 10.50 4.16
N ALA A 73 1.50 11.07 3.73
CA ALA A 73 2.59 10.29 3.17
C ALA A 73 3.35 9.58 4.29
N VAL A 74 3.50 8.26 4.16
CA VAL A 74 4.25 7.46 5.13
C VAL A 74 5.74 7.59 4.83
N ASP A 75 6.52 7.96 5.84
CA ASP A 75 7.98 7.92 5.75
C ASP A 75 8.47 6.47 5.75
N VAL A 76 8.94 6.02 4.59
CA VAL A 76 9.48 4.68 4.36
C VAL A 76 11.01 4.66 4.29
N SER A 77 11.70 5.75 4.62
CA SER A 77 13.17 5.84 4.55
C SER A 77 13.89 4.80 5.41
N ALA A 78 13.29 4.43 6.55
CA ALA A 78 13.77 3.36 7.43
C ALA A 78 13.71 1.96 6.78
N LEU A 79 12.88 1.77 5.76
CA LEU A 79 12.79 0.53 4.99
C LEU A 79 13.71 0.52 3.77
N MET A 80 14.17 1.67 3.29
CA MET A 80 14.96 1.75 2.06
C MET A 80 16.44 1.38 2.28
N VAL A 81 16.97 0.50 1.43
CA VAL A 81 18.41 0.16 1.39
C VAL A 81 19.18 1.16 0.51
N SER A 82 18.71 1.38 -0.72
CA SER A 82 19.22 2.38 -1.66
C SER A 82 18.06 3.03 -2.43
N SER A 83 18.26 4.24 -2.95
CA SER A 83 17.21 4.99 -3.65
C SER A 83 16.86 4.46 -5.04
N ASP A 84 17.70 3.58 -5.59
CA ASP A 84 17.62 3.02 -6.94
C ASP A 84 17.19 1.53 -6.94
N SER A 85 16.70 1.03 -5.81
CA SER A 85 16.32 -0.37 -5.61
C SER A 85 14.97 -0.52 -4.91
N GLY A 86 14.29 -1.64 -5.15
CA GLY A 86 13.09 -2.07 -4.41
C GLY A 86 13.39 -2.92 -3.17
N GLN A 87 14.67 -3.03 -2.78
CA GLN A 87 15.08 -3.79 -1.59
C GLN A 87 14.61 -3.13 -0.29
N VAL A 88 14.13 -3.96 0.63
CA VAL A 88 13.69 -3.54 1.97
C VAL A 88 14.73 -3.94 3.01
N ARG A 89 15.04 -3.02 3.92
CA ARG A 89 15.86 -3.28 5.11
C ARG A 89 15.08 -4.23 6.01
N SER A 90 15.46 -5.50 6.02
CA SER A 90 15.00 -6.45 7.04
C SER A 90 15.79 -6.20 8.33
N GLU A 91 15.14 -5.64 9.35
CA GLU A 91 15.60 -5.91 10.71
C GLU A 91 15.27 -7.39 10.97
N ASP A 92 16.26 -8.19 11.33
CA ASP A 92 16.05 -9.57 11.80
C ASP A 92 15.87 -9.54 13.33
N PRO A 93 14.67 -9.76 13.90
CA PRO A 93 14.57 -10.20 15.30
C PRO A 93 14.22 -11.68 15.47
N ILE A 94 13.83 -12.43 14.42
CA ILE A 94 13.58 -13.87 14.55
C ILE A 94 14.01 -14.58 13.26
N GLN A 95 15.16 -15.26 13.35
CA GLN A 95 15.55 -16.33 12.44
C GLN A 95 14.54 -17.48 12.57
N ILE A 96 13.39 -17.39 11.89
CA ILE A 96 12.60 -18.58 11.59
C ILE A 96 13.44 -19.36 10.60
N PHE A 97 13.91 -20.51 11.04
CA PHE A 97 14.75 -21.45 10.32
C PHE A 97 14.10 -21.84 8.98
N LEU A 98 14.30 -21.02 7.94
CA LEU A 98 14.21 -21.47 6.55
C LEU A 98 15.54 -22.18 6.29
N PRO A 99 15.57 -23.51 6.06
CA PRO A 99 16.79 -24.16 5.66
C PRO A 99 17.27 -23.49 4.36
N GLN A 100 18.50 -23.01 4.43
CA GLN A 100 19.23 -22.32 3.39
C GLN A 100 19.03 -23.01 2.03
N ILE A 101 18.36 -22.36 1.08
CA ILE A 101 18.63 -22.58 -0.34
C ILE A 101 19.51 -21.42 -0.80
N THR A 102 20.75 -21.41 -0.33
CA THR A 102 21.85 -20.81 -1.09
C THR A 102 22.15 -21.78 -2.23
N HIS A 103 21.52 -21.59 -3.38
CA HIS A 103 22.11 -22.07 -4.63
C HIS A 103 23.03 -20.95 -5.13
N GLU A 104 24.32 -21.20 -5.03
CA GLU A 104 25.38 -20.34 -5.52
C GLU A 104 25.18 -20.09 -7.02
N PHE A 105 24.94 -18.85 -7.42
CA PHE A 105 25.29 -18.41 -8.76
C PHE A 105 26.74 -17.93 -8.72
N ASN A 106 27.68 -18.88 -8.71
CA ASN A 106 29.07 -18.62 -9.06
C ASN A 106 29.21 -18.85 -10.57
N GLY A 107 28.70 -17.90 -11.36
CA GLY A 107 28.90 -17.85 -12.80
C GLY A 107 30.02 -16.87 -13.13
N THR A 108 31.23 -17.39 -13.35
CA THR A 108 32.27 -16.64 -14.06
C THR A 108 31.77 -16.44 -15.49
N VAL A 109 31.56 -15.18 -15.90
CA VAL A 109 31.24 -14.82 -17.28
C VAL A 109 32.48 -15.08 -18.14
N PRO A 110 32.39 -15.77 -19.30
CA PRO A 110 33.49 -15.84 -20.26
C PRO A 110 33.77 -14.48 -20.92
#